data_AF-A0AAQ2Y1V4-F1
#
_entry.id   AF-A0AAQ2Y1V4-F1
#
_cell.length_a   1.000
_cell.length_b   1.000
_cell.length_c   1.000
_cell.angle_alpha   90.00
_cell.angle_beta   90.00
_cell.angle_gamma   90.00
#
_symmetry.space_group_name_H-M   'P 1'
#
loop_
_entity.id
_entity.type
_entity.pdbx_description
1 polymer ?
#
loop_
_entity_poly.entity_id
_entity_poly.type
_entity_poly.pdbx_seq_one_letter_code
_entity_poly.pdbx_strand_id
1 'polypeptide(L)'
;MTTDQLKTLFENDLRHKLEPLEALRLEALRRRKFLGLAVLGFFGTVVFDLTTSATVFVLLALMIGGWAYFNQKHNQFRTTYKQHIMHSLLAHIEPSLTWGPNRKLTKETFERSGLYLDRCDGFVSDDYISGTIGDAKVVMSEIEASKLISSGSDSSSKHHVFFAGLFCEIDVPMNEDICTFVLTERDDTPTLREKLWDSFFKIQIGKRVRLGNPEFDQQYEVYSDDLNTAKQLLTDELMERVLTFRRESEFSSLSLSQVNGKLYIAISHWKELFEPKLDEPAGEFEAVAEIYRELDFLIGTVRSLDLMRPMMEPDSVVETA
;
A
#
# COMPACT_ATOMS: atom_id res chain seq x y z
N MET A 1 -6.69 -17.51 9.99
CA MET A 1 -7.71 -17.82 11.01
C MET A 1 -9.01 -18.22 10.31
N THR A 2 -9.84 -19.12 10.87
CA THR A 2 -11.15 -19.44 10.27
C THR A 2 -12.19 -18.36 10.59
N THR A 3 -13.27 -18.29 9.80
CA THR A 3 -14.37 -17.34 10.05
C THR A 3 -14.98 -17.48 11.45
N ASP A 4 -15.08 -18.69 11.99
CA ASP A 4 -15.64 -18.92 13.34
C ASP A 4 -14.70 -18.44 14.44
N GLN A 5 -13.38 -18.60 14.24
CA GLN A 5 -12.38 -18.04 15.15
C GLN A 5 -12.41 -16.51 15.12
N LEU A 6 -12.57 -15.89 13.93
CA LEU A 6 -12.73 -14.44 13.80
C LEU A 6 -13.99 -13.93 14.49
N LYS A 7 -15.13 -14.63 14.34
CA LYS A 7 -16.37 -14.31 15.05
C LYS A 7 -16.19 -14.40 16.57
N THR A 8 -15.48 -15.42 17.04
CA THR A 8 -15.19 -15.59 18.46
C THR A 8 -14.32 -14.46 19.00
N LEU A 9 -13.26 -14.07 18.27
CA LEU A 9 -12.43 -12.91 18.60
C LEU A 9 -13.27 -11.63 18.63
N PHE A 10 -14.15 -11.46 17.64
CA PHE A 10 -15.02 -10.31 17.55
C PHE A 10 -15.93 -10.18 18.76
N GLU A 11 -16.70 -11.22 19.09
CA GLU A 11 -17.66 -11.19 20.21
C GLU A 11 -16.96 -11.01 21.58
N ASN A 12 -15.81 -11.67 21.77
CA ASN A 12 -15.15 -11.70 23.09
C ASN A 12 -14.23 -10.50 23.35
N ASP A 13 -13.54 -9.97 22.33
CA ASP A 13 -12.51 -8.93 22.52
C ASP A 13 -12.82 -7.60 21.82
N LEU A 14 -13.39 -7.62 20.61
CA LEU A 14 -13.50 -6.41 19.80
C LEU A 14 -14.82 -5.68 20.01
N ARG A 15 -15.95 -6.41 20.06
CA ARG A 15 -17.29 -5.82 20.06
C ARG A 15 -17.47 -4.76 21.15
N HIS A 16 -17.12 -5.08 22.40
CA HIS A 16 -17.25 -4.14 23.52
C HIS A 16 -16.33 -2.90 23.41
N LYS A 17 -15.23 -2.99 22.65
CA LYS A 17 -14.32 -1.88 22.37
C LYS A 17 -14.84 -1.00 21.22
N LEU A 18 -15.50 -1.60 20.23
CA LEU A 18 -15.95 -0.94 19.01
C LEU A 18 -17.35 -0.30 19.14
N GLU A 19 -18.27 -0.91 19.91
CA GLU A 19 -19.62 -0.37 20.13
C GLU A 19 -19.62 1.09 20.64
N PRO A 20 -18.76 1.49 21.61
CA PRO A 20 -18.67 2.89 22.04
C PRO A 20 -18.25 3.87 20.93
N LEU A 21 -17.53 3.39 19.91
CA LEU A 21 -17.07 4.23 18.79
C LEU A 21 -18.19 4.62 17.83
N GLU A 22 -19.35 3.97 17.93
CA GLU A 22 -20.55 4.30 17.15
C GLU A 22 -21.00 5.75 17.41
N ALA A 23 -20.84 6.25 18.64
CA ALA A 23 -21.14 7.64 18.96
C ALA A 23 -20.25 8.63 18.19
N LEU A 24 -18.96 8.31 18.06
CA LEU A 24 -18.00 9.11 17.28
C LEU A 24 -18.33 9.06 15.79
N ARG A 25 -18.65 7.87 15.27
CA ARG A 25 -19.06 7.67 13.87
C ARG A 25 -20.31 8.48 13.53
N LEU A 26 -21.35 8.39 14.37
CA LEU A 26 -22.59 9.13 14.19
C LEU A 26 -22.40 10.64 14.31
N GLU A 27 -21.47 11.10 15.18
CA GLU A 27 -21.08 12.51 15.22
C GLU A 27 -20.45 12.93 13.89
N ALA A 28 -19.45 12.20 13.39
CA ALA A 28 -18.82 12.48 12.10
C ALA A 28 -19.85 12.49 10.95
N LEU A 29 -20.74 11.50 10.89
CA LEU A 29 -21.82 11.44 9.90
C LEU A 29 -22.77 12.64 9.97
N ARG A 30 -23.16 13.05 11.17
CA ARG A 30 -24.03 14.22 11.36
C ARG A 30 -23.34 15.48 10.83
N ARG A 31 -22.04 15.64 11.07
CA ARG A 31 -21.26 16.79 10.57
C ARG A 31 -21.08 16.75 9.05
N ARG A 32 -20.88 15.56 8.45
CA ARG A 32 -20.91 15.37 7.00
C ARG A 32 -22.24 15.83 6.40
N LYS A 33 -23.37 15.46 7.02
CA LYS A 33 -24.71 15.89 6.60
C LYS A 33 -24.90 17.40 6.71
N PHE A 34 -24.44 18.02 7.81
CA PHE A 34 -24.47 19.48 7.95
C PHE A 34 -23.63 20.20 6.90
N LEU A 35 -22.45 19.67 6.56
CA LEU A 35 -21.63 20.19 5.48
C LEU A 35 -22.37 20.11 4.13
N GLY A 36 -23.02 18.97 3.85
CA GLY A 36 -23.86 18.82 2.66
C GLY A 36 -25.01 19.82 2.59
N LEU A 37 -25.68 20.10 3.72
CA LEU A 37 -26.71 21.14 3.78
C LEU A 37 -26.16 22.55 3.54
N ALA A 38 -24.95 22.86 4.03
CA ALA A 38 -24.30 24.14 3.77
C ALA A 38 -23.95 24.32 2.28
N VAL A 39 -23.47 23.25 1.62
CA VAL A 39 -23.25 23.23 0.16
C VAL A 39 -24.55 23.50 -0.59
N LEU A 40 -25.63 22.79 -0.24
CA LEU A 40 -26.94 22.97 -0.85
C LEU A 40 -27.49 24.38 -0.63
N GLY A 41 -27.31 24.94 0.57
CA GLY A 41 -27.68 26.33 0.87
C GLY A 41 -26.93 27.33 0.00
N PHE A 42 -25.62 27.12 -0.20
CA PHE A 42 -24.82 27.95 -1.11
C PHE A 42 -25.37 27.92 -2.54
N PHE A 43 -25.60 26.74 -3.11
CA PHE A 43 -26.21 26.64 -4.44
C PHE A 43 -27.61 27.25 -4.49
N GLY A 44 -28.41 27.13 -3.42
CA GLY A 44 -29.71 27.78 -3.32
C GLY A 44 -29.60 29.30 -3.44
N THR A 45 -28.66 29.94 -2.75
CA THR A 45 -28.49 31.41 -2.86
C THR A 45 -28.16 31.86 -4.28
N VAL A 46 -27.40 31.06 -5.03
CA VAL A 46 -27.07 31.32 -6.44
C VAL A 46 -28.30 31.20 -7.33
N VAL A 47 -29.07 30.11 -7.18
CA VAL A 47 -30.27 29.84 -8.00
C VAL A 47 -31.35 30.91 -7.81
N PHE A 48 -31.53 31.42 -6.59
CA PHE A 48 -32.55 32.42 -6.26
C PHE A 48 -32.05 33.87 -6.36
N ASP A 49 -30.83 34.10 -6.88
CA ASP A 49 -30.20 35.42 -7.02
C ASP A 49 -30.12 36.22 -5.69
N LEU A 50 -29.88 35.50 -4.59
CA LEU A 50 -29.72 36.06 -3.24
C LEU A 50 -28.24 36.30 -2.89
N THR A 51 -27.35 36.20 -3.88
CA THR A 51 -25.91 36.26 -3.63
C THR A 51 -25.42 37.67 -3.39
N THR A 52 -24.93 37.91 -2.17
CA THR A 52 -24.12 39.08 -1.82
C THR A 52 -22.71 38.63 -1.44
N SER A 53 -21.73 39.55 -1.49
CA SER A 53 -20.38 39.26 -1.03
C SER A 53 -20.37 38.77 0.42
N ALA A 54 -21.16 39.40 1.30
CA ALA A 54 -21.32 39.00 2.70
C ALA A 54 -21.85 37.56 2.84
N THR A 55 -22.89 37.19 2.11
CA THR A 55 -23.44 35.81 2.16
C THR A 55 -22.43 34.78 1.65
N VAL A 56 -21.64 35.11 0.62
CA VAL A 56 -20.60 34.22 0.10
C VAL A 56 -19.50 33.99 1.15
N PHE A 57 -19.00 35.05 1.81
CA PHE A 57 -17.98 34.92 2.85
C PHE A 57 -18.47 34.09 4.04
N VAL A 58 -19.71 34.32 4.49
CA VAL A 58 -20.30 33.56 5.62
C VAL A 58 -20.43 32.08 5.27
N LEU A 59 -20.95 31.75 4.08
CA LEU A 59 -21.11 30.36 3.65
C LEU A 59 -19.76 29.67 3.46
N LEU A 60 -18.76 30.35 2.90
CA LEU A 60 -17.42 29.80 2.76
C LEU A 60 -16.79 29.52 4.14
N ALA A 61 -16.94 30.43 5.10
CA ALA A 61 -16.46 30.22 6.47
C ALA A 61 -17.15 29.03 7.16
N LEU A 62 -18.47 28.88 6.98
CA LEU A 62 -19.23 27.73 7.49
C LEU A 62 -18.79 26.42 6.83
N MET A 63 -18.51 26.45 5.53
CA MET A 63 -18.01 25.31 4.76
C MET A 63 -16.63 24.86 5.24
N ILE A 64 -15.68 25.80 5.38
CA ILE A 64 -14.32 25.50 5.85
C ILE A 64 -14.35 25.01 7.31
N GLY A 65 -15.06 25.72 8.19
CA GLY A 65 -15.19 25.33 9.60
C GLY A 65 -15.90 23.98 9.77
N GLY A 66 -16.96 23.75 9.00
CA GLY A 66 -17.69 22.48 8.98
C GLY A 66 -16.84 21.32 8.47
N TRP A 67 -16.05 21.55 7.41
CA TRP A 67 -15.12 20.56 6.86
C TRP A 67 -14.00 20.22 7.85
N ALA A 68 -13.38 21.23 8.46
CA ALA A 68 -12.33 21.02 9.46
C ALA A 68 -12.85 20.22 10.68
N TYR A 69 -14.04 20.56 11.17
CA TYR A 69 -14.65 19.85 12.29
C TYR A 69 -15.09 18.42 11.92
N PHE A 70 -15.62 18.22 10.71
CA PHE A 70 -15.91 16.89 10.19
C PHE A 70 -14.66 16.02 10.16
N ASN A 71 -13.57 16.52 9.56
CA ASN A 71 -12.30 15.79 9.47
C ASN A 71 -11.72 15.47 10.85
N GLN A 72 -11.82 16.38 11.81
CA GLN A 72 -11.38 16.12 13.18
C GLN A 72 -12.12 14.91 13.78
N LYS A 73 -13.46 14.86 13.64
CA LYS A 73 -14.28 13.77 14.19
C LYS A 73 -14.12 12.46 13.42
N HIS A 74 -14.02 12.55 12.10
CA HIS A 74 -13.74 11.41 11.25
C HIS A 74 -12.39 10.77 11.60
N ASN A 75 -11.33 11.58 11.70
CA ASN A 75 -10.00 11.09 12.06
C ASN A 75 -9.97 10.52 13.48
N GLN A 76 -10.68 11.15 14.44
CA GLN A 76 -10.79 10.61 15.79
C GLN A 76 -11.45 9.21 15.78
N PHE A 77 -12.55 9.04 15.04
CA PHE A 77 -13.20 7.74 14.87
C PHE A 77 -12.25 6.72 14.22
N ARG A 78 -11.70 7.06 13.05
CA ARG A 78 -10.78 6.23 12.27
C ARG A 78 -9.60 5.74 13.10
N THR A 79 -8.85 6.64 13.73
CA THR A 79 -7.65 6.29 14.49
C THR A 79 -7.96 5.44 15.71
N THR A 80 -9.03 5.75 16.45
CA THR A 80 -9.42 4.97 17.63
C THR A 80 -9.90 3.57 17.22
N TYR A 81 -10.62 3.47 16.10
CA TYR A 81 -11.06 2.20 15.54
C TYR A 81 -9.87 1.31 15.15
N LYS A 82 -8.95 1.85 14.33
CA LYS A 82 -7.71 1.16 13.93
C LYS A 82 -6.90 0.71 15.14
N GLN A 83 -6.77 1.54 16.18
CA GLN A 83 -6.08 1.17 17.42
C GLN A 83 -6.67 -0.06 18.12
N HIS A 84 -7.99 -0.24 18.11
CA HIS A 84 -8.61 -1.40 18.75
C HIS A 84 -8.49 -2.67 17.91
N ILE A 85 -8.62 -2.56 16.59
CA ILE A 85 -8.61 -3.74 15.71
C ILE A 85 -7.21 -4.19 15.31
N MET A 86 -6.29 -3.26 14.97
CA MET A 86 -5.01 -3.60 14.34
C MET A 86 -4.16 -4.46 15.26
N HIS A 87 -4.08 -4.08 16.54
CA HIS A 87 -3.34 -4.84 17.54
C HIS A 87 -3.95 -6.23 17.76
N SER A 88 -5.27 -6.33 17.91
CA SER A 88 -5.94 -7.62 18.14
C SER A 88 -5.85 -8.53 16.92
N LEU A 89 -6.06 -8.02 15.70
CA LEU A 89 -6.00 -8.83 14.48
C LEU A 89 -4.57 -9.32 14.20
N LEU A 90 -3.56 -8.43 14.28
CA LEU A 90 -2.17 -8.83 14.06
C LEU A 90 -1.71 -9.88 15.08
N ALA A 91 -2.09 -9.75 16.36
CA ALA A 91 -1.77 -10.74 17.39
C ALA A 91 -2.31 -12.15 17.08
N HIS A 92 -3.32 -12.29 16.23
CA HIS A 92 -3.87 -13.58 15.80
C HIS A 92 -3.35 -14.04 14.43
N ILE A 93 -3.03 -13.12 13.52
CA ILE A 93 -2.56 -13.45 12.16
C ILE A 93 -1.05 -13.72 12.15
N GLU A 94 -0.27 -12.83 12.75
CA GLU A 94 1.20 -12.90 12.84
C GLU A 94 1.67 -12.12 14.08
N PRO A 95 1.82 -12.80 15.24
CA PRO A 95 2.13 -12.15 16.52
C PRO A 95 3.46 -11.38 16.55
N SER A 96 4.39 -11.69 15.65
CA SER A 96 5.66 -10.99 15.50
C SER A 96 5.53 -9.63 14.80
N LEU A 97 4.40 -9.35 14.15
CA LEU A 97 4.11 -8.07 13.51
C LEU A 97 3.41 -7.12 14.47
N THR A 98 3.76 -5.83 14.37
CA THR A 98 3.21 -4.75 15.19
C THR A 98 2.83 -3.56 14.32
N TRP A 99 1.64 -3.02 14.55
CA TRP A 99 1.18 -1.78 13.93
C TRP A 99 1.70 -0.57 14.70
N GLY A 100 2.29 0.37 13.98
CA GLY A 100 2.90 1.58 14.49
C GLY A 100 2.19 2.84 13.97
N PRO A 101 1.13 3.32 14.61
CA PRO A 101 0.28 4.41 14.09
C PRO A 101 1.00 5.74 13.85
N ASN A 102 2.14 5.95 14.53
CA ASN A 102 2.93 7.18 14.44
C ASN A 102 4.21 6.99 13.61
N ARG A 103 4.41 5.80 13.04
CA ARG A 103 5.55 5.47 12.18
C ARG A 103 5.09 5.47 10.74
N LYS A 104 6.03 5.73 9.83
CA LYS A 104 5.79 5.78 8.39
C LYS A 104 7.00 5.22 7.67
N LEU A 105 6.76 4.57 6.53
CA LEU A 105 7.83 4.35 5.56
C LEU A 105 8.24 5.70 4.97
N THR A 106 9.53 5.85 4.68
CA THR A 106 10.04 7.11 4.14
C THR A 106 9.98 7.10 2.63
N LYS A 107 9.82 8.29 2.05
CA LYS A 107 9.98 8.50 0.62
C LYS A 107 11.34 7.97 0.11
N GLU A 108 12.40 8.16 0.89
CA GLU A 108 13.74 7.67 0.56
C GLU A 108 13.77 6.14 0.47
N THR A 109 13.12 5.43 1.38
CA THR A 109 12.98 3.97 1.32
C THR A 109 12.25 3.54 0.03
N PHE A 110 11.17 4.23 -0.31
CA PHE A 110 10.41 3.96 -1.54
C PHE A 110 11.26 4.22 -2.79
N GLU A 111 11.94 5.36 -2.89
CA GLU A 111 12.82 5.70 -4.02
C GLU A 111 14.02 4.74 -4.12
N ARG A 112 14.58 4.32 -2.98
CA ARG A 112 15.68 3.34 -2.91
C ARG A 112 15.29 1.97 -3.47
N SER A 113 14.00 1.62 -3.48
CA SER A 113 13.55 0.37 -4.10
C SER A 113 13.80 0.31 -5.60
N GLY A 114 13.94 1.46 -6.27
CA GLY A 114 14.10 1.52 -7.71
C GLY A 114 12.89 1.03 -8.50
N LEU A 115 11.77 0.64 -7.87
CA LEU A 115 10.57 0.12 -8.54
C LEU A 115 9.87 1.14 -9.45
N TYR A 116 9.98 2.42 -9.11
CA TYR A 116 9.33 3.50 -9.83
C TYR A 116 10.37 4.53 -10.30
N LEU A 117 10.26 4.89 -11.57
CA LEU A 117 11.18 5.80 -12.27
C LEU A 117 10.75 7.26 -12.23
N ASP A 118 9.51 7.51 -11.90
CA ASP A 118 9.01 8.87 -11.78
C ASP A 118 9.58 9.54 -10.54
N ARG A 119 9.99 10.80 -10.70
CA ARG A 119 10.26 11.66 -9.55
C ARG A 119 9.03 11.67 -8.66
N CYS A 120 9.21 11.23 -7.44
CA CYS A 120 8.17 11.33 -6.42
C CYS A 120 8.19 12.76 -5.89
N ASP A 121 7.14 13.54 -6.14
CA ASP A 121 7.00 14.91 -5.62
C ASP A 121 6.08 14.93 -4.40
N GLY A 122 5.01 14.13 -4.41
CA GLY A 122 4.12 13.90 -3.28
C GLY A 122 4.25 12.46 -2.77
N PHE A 123 4.29 12.29 -1.45
CA PHE A 123 4.42 10.98 -0.81
C PHE A 123 3.62 10.95 0.49
N VAL A 124 2.70 10.01 0.60
CA VAL A 124 1.94 9.70 1.81
C VAL A 124 2.21 8.25 2.17
N SER A 125 2.42 8.00 3.46
CA SER A 125 2.52 6.65 4.01
C SER A 125 1.62 6.56 5.25
N ASP A 126 0.86 5.48 5.34
CA ASP A 126 0.02 5.14 6.49
C ASP A 126 0.11 3.64 6.80
N ASP A 127 -0.48 3.22 7.90
CA ASP A 127 -0.58 1.82 8.34
C ASP A 127 0.76 1.08 8.37
N TYR A 128 1.73 1.71 9.04
CA TYR A 128 3.04 1.12 9.25
C TYR A 128 2.94 -0.15 10.10
N ILE A 129 3.31 -1.29 9.54
CA ILE A 129 3.40 -2.57 10.23
C ILE A 129 4.85 -3.06 10.12
N SER A 130 5.43 -3.52 11.23
CA SER A 130 6.79 -4.04 11.25
C SER A 130 6.97 -5.20 12.21
N GLY A 131 7.91 -6.08 11.90
CA GLY A 131 8.26 -7.21 12.73
C GLY A 131 9.09 -8.22 11.96
N THR A 132 8.82 -9.50 12.19
CA THR A 132 9.44 -10.59 11.43
C THR A 132 8.38 -11.51 10.86
N ILE A 133 8.64 -12.11 9.70
CA ILE A 133 7.87 -13.24 9.17
C ILE A 133 8.90 -14.33 8.93
N GLY A 134 8.77 -15.46 9.64
CA GLY A 134 9.90 -16.39 9.78
C GLY A 134 11.10 -15.67 10.39
N ASP A 135 12.25 -15.74 9.72
CA ASP A 135 13.50 -15.10 10.16
C ASP A 135 13.74 -13.72 9.51
N ALA A 136 12.94 -13.35 8.51
CA ALA A 136 13.13 -12.10 7.78
C ALA A 136 12.47 -10.93 8.53
N LYS A 137 13.19 -9.81 8.66
CA LYS A 137 12.59 -8.57 9.14
C LYS A 137 11.76 -7.94 8.03
N VAL A 138 10.53 -7.59 8.35
CA VAL A 138 9.57 -7.05 7.40
C VAL A 138 9.04 -5.72 7.91
N VAL A 139 8.96 -4.76 7.00
CA VAL A 139 8.30 -3.47 7.20
C VAL A 139 7.35 -3.27 6.04
N MET A 140 6.10 -2.91 6.31
CA MET A 140 5.08 -2.68 5.30
C MET A 140 4.25 -1.44 5.64
N SER A 141 3.74 -0.76 4.63
CA SER A 141 2.87 0.42 4.77
C SER A 141 2.03 0.59 3.51
N GLU A 142 0.84 1.16 3.68
CA GLU A 142 0.12 1.73 2.54
C GLU A 142 0.82 3.03 2.12
N ILE A 143 1.04 3.19 0.82
CA ILE A 143 1.74 4.32 0.22
C ILE A 143 0.90 4.90 -0.92
N GLU A 144 0.85 6.23 -0.98
CA GLU A 144 0.47 6.98 -2.17
C GLU A 144 1.66 7.83 -2.64
N ALA A 145 2.12 7.61 -3.87
CA ALA A 145 3.20 8.35 -4.49
C ALA A 145 2.70 9.06 -5.76
N SER A 146 3.00 10.37 -5.84
CA SER A 146 2.56 11.21 -6.94
C SER A 146 3.67 12.11 -7.49
N LYS A 147 3.53 12.48 -8.75
CA LYS A 147 4.40 13.40 -9.48
C LYS A 147 3.65 14.67 -9.85
N LEU A 148 4.34 15.80 -9.80
CA LEU A 148 3.81 17.08 -10.25
C LEU A 148 3.86 17.16 -11.78
N ILE A 149 2.70 17.30 -12.43
CA ILE A 149 2.59 17.37 -13.90
C ILE A 149 2.59 18.82 -14.42
N SER A 150 2.11 19.78 -13.63
CA SER A 150 2.09 21.19 -14.07
C SER A 150 2.21 22.15 -12.89
N SER A 151 3.06 23.15 -13.08
CA SER A 151 3.19 24.37 -12.29
C SER A 151 2.84 25.56 -13.19
N GLY A 152 1.58 25.63 -13.65
CA GLY A 152 1.09 26.77 -14.42
C GLY A 152 0.75 27.95 -13.50
N SER A 153 0.80 29.18 -14.04
CA SER A 153 0.50 30.46 -13.36
C SER A 153 -0.87 30.57 -12.70
N ASP A 154 -1.76 29.59 -12.91
CA ASP A 154 -3.06 29.47 -12.27
C ASP A 154 -2.99 28.43 -11.14
N SER A 155 -2.75 28.93 -9.93
CA SER A 155 -2.95 28.41 -8.54
C SER A 155 -3.28 26.94 -8.19
N SER A 156 -3.26 25.95 -9.09
CA SER A 156 -3.51 24.54 -8.78
C SER A 156 -2.40 23.64 -9.34
N SER A 157 -1.50 23.21 -8.46
CA SER A 157 -0.54 22.14 -8.74
C SER A 157 -1.30 20.85 -9.08
N LYS A 158 -1.12 20.33 -10.30
CA LYS A 158 -1.73 19.06 -10.71
C LYS A 158 -0.78 17.92 -10.37
N HIS A 159 -1.22 17.05 -9.47
CA HIS A 159 -0.51 15.81 -9.12
C HIS A 159 -1.10 14.64 -9.91
N HIS A 160 -0.22 13.74 -10.34
CA HIS A 160 -0.59 12.43 -10.87
C HIS A 160 -0.07 11.37 -9.94
N VAL A 161 -0.98 10.63 -9.33
CA VAL A 161 -0.67 9.45 -8.53
C VAL A 161 -0.26 8.34 -9.49
N PHE A 162 1.01 7.96 -9.43
CA PHE A 162 1.57 6.88 -10.25
C PHE A 162 1.65 5.56 -9.47
N PHE A 163 1.52 5.63 -8.14
CA PHE A 163 1.40 4.45 -7.28
C PHE A 163 0.50 4.76 -6.09
N ALA A 164 -0.45 3.87 -5.86
CA ALA A 164 -1.22 3.76 -4.63
C ALA A 164 -1.29 2.27 -4.29
N GLY A 165 -1.16 1.93 -3.02
CA GLY A 165 -1.31 0.57 -2.54
C GLY A 165 -0.27 0.18 -1.51
N LEU A 166 -0.05 -1.13 -1.39
CA LEU A 166 0.84 -1.67 -0.38
C LEU A 166 2.29 -1.66 -0.84
N PHE A 167 3.18 -1.23 0.04
CA PHE A 167 4.62 -1.37 -0.14
C PHE A 167 5.26 -2.08 1.05
N CYS A 168 6.17 -3.01 0.76
CA CYS A 168 6.88 -3.83 1.72
C CYS A 168 8.39 -3.73 1.49
N GLU A 169 9.17 -3.64 2.56
CA GLU A 169 10.63 -3.78 2.61
C GLU A 169 10.95 -5.00 3.50
N ILE A 170 11.75 -5.92 2.98
CA ILE A 170 12.13 -7.17 3.62
C ILE A 170 13.65 -7.25 3.67
N ASP A 171 14.21 -7.57 4.83
CA ASP A 171 15.64 -7.89 4.96
C ASP A 171 15.93 -9.24 4.31
N VAL A 172 16.89 -9.26 3.38
CA VAL A 172 17.36 -10.49 2.72
C VAL A 172 18.87 -10.62 2.94
N PRO A 173 19.39 -11.84 3.20
CA PRO A 173 20.83 -12.05 3.32
C PRO A 173 21.55 -11.54 2.06
N MET A 174 22.50 -10.61 2.23
CA MET A 174 23.34 -10.17 1.13
C MET A 174 24.40 -11.24 0.84
N ASN A 175 24.34 -11.82 -0.34
CA ASN A 175 25.58 -12.21 -1.02
C ASN A 175 26.09 -10.99 -1.79
N GLU A 176 27.41 -10.84 -1.86
CA GLU A 176 28.10 -9.64 -2.37
C GLU A 176 27.81 -9.31 -3.85
N ASP A 177 27.11 -10.20 -4.57
CA ASP A 177 26.86 -10.14 -6.02
C ASP A 177 25.38 -9.99 -6.44
N ILE A 178 24.46 -9.61 -5.55
CA ILE A 178 23.03 -9.62 -5.91
C ILE A 178 22.53 -8.31 -6.53
N CYS A 179 22.39 -8.43 -7.85
CA CYS A 179 21.78 -7.60 -8.87
C CYS A 179 20.43 -6.98 -8.53
N THR A 180 20.24 -5.75 -9.02
CA THR A 180 18.95 -5.06 -8.99
C THR A 180 18.01 -5.67 -10.00
N PHE A 181 16.95 -6.33 -9.54
CA PHE A 181 15.81 -6.61 -10.42
C PHE A 181 14.66 -5.66 -10.18
N VAL A 182 13.98 -5.29 -11.26
CA VAL A 182 12.71 -4.58 -11.20
C VAL A 182 11.75 -5.39 -12.04
N LEU A 183 10.79 -5.99 -11.35
CA LEU A 183 9.63 -6.62 -11.94
C LEU A 183 8.54 -5.57 -12.03
N THR A 184 8.15 -5.17 -13.23
CA THR A 184 6.95 -4.37 -13.45
C THR A 184 6.07 -5.04 -14.48
N GLU A 185 4.76 -4.87 -14.36
CA GLU A 185 3.88 -5.19 -15.48
C GLU A 185 4.33 -4.46 -16.74
N ARG A 186 4.24 -5.16 -17.85
CA ARG A 186 4.68 -4.65 -19.14
C ARG A 186 3.91 -3.39 -19.51
N ASP A 187 4.64 -2.31 -19.70
CA ASP A 187 4.18 -1.07 -20.33
C ASP A 187 4.92 -0.97 -21.67
N ASP A 188 4.19 -0.97 -22.80
CA ASP A 188 4.77 -0.96 -24.15
C ASP A 188 5.40 0.41 -24.54
N THR A 189 5.91 1.17 -23.57
CA THR A 189 6.67 2.43 -23.76
C THR A 189 8.19 2.19 -23.59
N PRO A 190 8.87 1.58 -24.58
CA PRO A 190 10.04 0.75 -24.33
C PRO A 190 11.38 1.51 -24.40
N THR A 191 11.37 2.84 -24.48
CA THR A 191 12.58 3.63 -24.83
C THR A 191 12.95 4.75 -23.86
N LEU A 192 12.08 5.06 -22.88
CA LEU A 192 12.36 6.08 -21.87
C LEU A 192 12.87 5.47 -20.56
N ARG A 193 12.45 4.25 -20.19
CA ARG A 193 12.77 3.66 -18.89
C ARG A 193 14.27 3.44 -18.66
N GLU A 194 14.98 2.86 -19.64
CA GLU A 194 16.42 2.58 -19.54
C GLU A 194 17.26 3.86 -19.40
N LYS A 195 16.89 4.94 -20.09
CA LYS A 195 17.60 6.24 -20.02
C LYS A 195 17.31 7.01 -18.74
N LEU A 196 16.13 6.82 -18.15
CA LEU A 196 15.71 7.51 -16.93
C LEU A 196 16.39 6.92 -15.68
N TRP A 197 16.65 5.61 -15.62
CA TRP A 197 17.31 5.00 -14.46
C TRP A 197 18.72 5.55 -14.21
N ASP A 198 19.55 5.58 -15.27
CA ASP A 198 20.94 6.06 -15.20
C ASP A 198 21.02 7.55 -14.80
N SER A 199 20.01 8.35 -15.17
CA SER A 199 20.02 9.80 -14.99
C SER A 199 19.45 10.25 -13.64
N PHE A 200 18.46 9.54 -13.08
CA PHE A 200 17.67 10.05 -11.95
C PHE A 200 18.00 9.43 -10.59
N PHE A 201 18.44 8.17 -10.51
CA PHE A 201 18.48 7.48 -9.22
C PHE A 201 19.86 7.04 -8.72
N LYS A 202 20.96 7.21 -9.47
CA LYS A 202 22.28 6.63 -9.14
C LYS A 202 22.25 5.10 -8.88
N ILE A 203 21.13 4.44 -9.14
CA ILE A 203 20.98 2.99 -9.08
C ILE A 203 21.27 2.51 -10.50
N GLN A 204 22.35 1.74 -10.69
CA GLN A 204 22.59 1.04 -11.94
C GLN A 204 21.62 -0.12 -12.03
N ILE A 205 20.48 0.11 -12.67
CA ILE A 205 19.57 -0.98 -13.02
C ILE A 205 20.15 -1.62 -14.27
N GLY A 206 20.44 -2.92 -14.18
CA GLY A 206 21.06 -3.65 -15.27
C GLY A 206 20.18 -3.74 -16.52
N LYS A 207 20.55 -4.61 -17.44
CA LYS A 207 19.86 -4.72 -18.73
C LYS A 207 18.61 -5.56 -18.61
N ARG A 208 17.68 -5.40 -19.54
CA ARG A 208 16.53 -6.31 -19.66
C ARG A 208 17.03 -7.74 -19.88
N VAL A 209 16.53 -8.67 -19.07
CA VAL A 209 16.80 -10.10 -19.17
C VAL A 209 15.51 -10.87 -19.47
N ARG A 210 15.63 -12.08 -20.02
CA ARG A 210 14.54 -13.01 -20.26
C ARG A 210 14.78 -14.26 -19.44
N LEU A 211 13.80 -14.69 -18.65
CA LEU A 211 13.97 -15.83 -17.75
C LEU A 211 13.73 -17.16 -18.47
N GLY A 212 13.04 -17.14 -19.61
CA GLY A 212 12.78 -18.33 -20.41
C GLY A 212 11.46 -19.02 -20.08
N ASN A 213 10.64 -18.44 -19.20
CA ASN A 213 9.23 -18.81 -19.01
C ASN A 213 8.37 -17.91 -19.91
N PRO A 214 7.76 -18.41 -21.00
CA PRO A 214 7.06 -17.59 -21.98
C PRO A 214 5.83 -16.86 -21.43
N GLU A 215 5.14 -17.44 -20.43
CA GLU A 215 3.99 -16.80 -19.80
C GLU A 215 4.47 -15.63 -18.94
N PHE A 216 5.45 -15.87 -18.07
CA PHE A 216 6.06 -14.84 -17.24
C PHE A 216 6.66 -13.69 -18.06
N ASP A 217 7.46 -14.02 -19.07
CA ASP A 217 8.13 -13.05 -19.96
C ASP A 217 7.12 -12.23 -20.80
N GLN A 218 5.89 -12.69 -20.98
CA GLN A 218 4.83 -11.90 -21.62
C GLN A 218 4.24 -10.86 -20.66
N GLN A 219 4.08 -11.26 -19.39
CA GLN A 219 3.39 -10.50 -18.36
C GLN A 219 4.28 -9.47 -17.66
N TYR A 220 5.57 -9.78 -17.54
CA TYR A 220 6.51 -9.02 -16.74
C TYR A 220 7.80 -8.69 -17.51
N GLU A 221 8.40 -7.58 -17.13
CA GLU A 221 9.75 -7.20 -17.54
C GLU A 221 10.69 -7.34 -16.36
N VAL A 222 11.86 -7.94 -16.60
CA VAL A 222 12.91 -8.11 -15.60
C VAL A 222 14.16 -7.41 -16.10
N TYR A 223 14.73 -6.55 -15.27
CA TYR A 223 16.03 -5.93 -15.47
C TYR A 223 17.02 -6.57 -14.51
N SER A 224 18.27 -6.79 -14.90
CA SER A 224 19.33 -7.32 -14.03
C SER A 224 20.70 -7.11 -14.69
N ASP A 225 21.75 -6.95 -13.90
CA ASP A 225 23.14 -6.92 -14.37
C ASP A 225 23.69 -8.33 -14.66
N ASP A 226 23.16 -9.35 -13.97
CA ASP A 226 23.42 -10.76 -14.26
C ASP A 226 22.14 -11.58 -14.42
N LEU A 227 22.08 -12.37 -15.50
CA LEU A 227 20.96 -13.26 -15.78
C LEU A 227 20.92 -14.43 -14.78
N ASN A 228 22.08 -14.93 -14.32
CA ASN A 228 22.09 -16.05 -13.39
C ASN A 228 21.55 -15.62 -12.04
N THR A 229 21.99 -14.48 -11.51
CA THR A 229 21.42 -13.87 -10.30
C THR A 229 19.90 -13.68 -10.42
N ALA A 230 19.42 -13.14 -11.54
CA ALA A 230 17.98 -12.98 -11.77
C ALA A 230 17.21 -14.31 -11.71
N LYS A 231 17.75 -15.38 -12.30
CA LYS A 231 17.15 -16.74 -12.28
C LYS A 231 17.24 -17.41 -10.92
N GLN A 232 18.30 -17.16 -10.16
CA GLN A 232 18.44 -17.72 -8.82
C GLN A 232 17.38 -17.14 -7.87
N LEU A 233 17.01 -15.87 -8.06
CA LEU A 233 16.00 -15.21 -7.25
C LEU A 233 14.58 -15.46 -7.77
N LEU A 234 14.33 -15.21 -9.06
CA LEU A 234 13.08 -15.50 -9.75
C LEU A 234 13.05 -16.96 -10.19
N THR A 235 13.05 -17.86 -9.21
CA THR A 235 12.90 -19.29 -9.43
C THR A 235 11.59 -19.59 -10.14
N ASP A 236 11.49 -20.76 -10.78
CA ASP A 236 10.25 -21.22 -11.40
C ASP A 236 9.07 -21.18 -10.41
N GLU A 237 9.33 -21.57 -9.16
CA GLU A 237 8.33 -21.52 -8.09
C GLU A 237 7.87 -20.09 -7.77
N LEU A 238 8.78 -19.12 -7.66
CA LEU A 238 8.41 -17.72 -7.43
C LEU A 238 7.68 -17.11 -8.63
N MET A 239 8.14 -17.40 -9.86
CA MET A 239 7.46 -16.95 -11.07
C MET A 239 6.02 -17.45 -11.13
N GLU A 240 5.78 -18.72 -10.82
CA GLU A 240 4.43 -19.29 -10.78
C GLU A 240 3.57 -18.69 -9.67
N ARG A 241 4.14 -18.40 -8.50
CA ARG A 241 3.44 -17.70 -7.40
C ARG A 241 3.03 -16.29 -7.81
N VAL A 242 3.90 -15.55 -8.48
CA VAL A 242 3.62 -14.22 -9.03
C VAL A 242 2.54 -14.27 -10.12
N LEU A 243 2.61 -15.24 -11.04
CA LEU A 243 1.58 -15.44 -12.07
C LEU A 243 0.23 -15.83 -11.47
N THR A 244 0.23 -16.67 -10.44
CA THR A 244 -0.99 -17.06 -9.73
C THR A 244 -1.60 -15.87 -9.00
N PHE A 245 -0.78 -15.08 -8.30
CA PHE A 245 -1.20 -13.82 -7.71
C PHE A 245 -1.90 -12.95 -8.76
N ARG A 246 -1.27 -12.72 -9.92
CA ARG A 246 -1.87 -11.90 -10.99
C ARG A 246 -3.22 -12.43 -11.48
N ARG A 247 -3.39 -13.76 -11.56
CA ARG A 247 -4.62 -14.39 -12.06
C ARG A 247 -5.77 -14.33 -11.06
N GLU A 248 -5.47 -14.43 -9.78
CA GLU A 248 -6.48 -14.62 -8.71
C GLU A 248 -6.79 -13.34 -7.92
N SER A 249 -5.94 -12.33 -8.06
CA SER A 249 -5.99 -11.11 -7.28
C SER A 249 -6.92 -10.04 -7.88
N GLU A 250 -7.64 -9.31 -7.03
CA GLU A 250 -8.36 -8.09 -7.41
C GLU A 250 -7.45 -6.85 -7.49
N PHE A 251 -6.16 -6.99 -7.17
CA PHE A 251 -5.18 -5.92 -7.18
C PHE A 251 -4.71 -5.58 -8.59
N SER A 252 -4.28 -4.33 -8.80
CA SER A 252 -3.96 -3.80 -10.13
C SER A 252 -2.63 -4.28 -10.68
N SER A 253 -1.62 -4.47 -9.83
CA SER A 253 -0.31 -5.00 -10.24
C SER A 253 0.52 -5.44 -9.04
N LEU A 254 1.49 -6.32 -9.29
CA LEU A 254 2.53 -6.70 -8.34
C LEU A 254 3.91 -6.45 -8.96
N SER A 255 4.75 -5.72 -8.22
CA SER A 255 6.10 -5.37 -8.61
C SER A 255 7.08 -5.76 -7.52
N LEU A 256 8.28 -6.18 -7.89
CA LEU A 256 9.31 -6.66 -6.99
C LEU A 256 10.65 -6.02 -7.31
N SER A 257 11.44 -5.71 -6.29
CA SER A 257 12.83 -5.32 -6.48
C SER A 257 13.74 -5.79 -5.36
N GLN A 258 14.91 -6.32 -5.69
CA GLN A 258 15.95 -6.57 -4.70
C GLN A 258 17.12 -5.62 -4.92
N VAL A 259 17.48 -4.83 -3.92
CA VAL A 259 18.61 -3.89 -4.01
C VAL A 259 19.15 -3.59 -2.61
N ASN A 260 20.48 -3.54 -2.45
CA ASN A 260 21.16 -3.24 -1.19
C ASN A 260 20.75 -4.14 0.00
N GLY A 261 20.62 -5.45 -0.21
CA GLY A 261 20.24 -6.39 0.85
C GLY A 261 18.79 -6.27 1.32
N LYS A 262 17.95 -5.62 0.50
CA LYS A 262 16.52 -5.47 0.73
C LYS A 262 15.75 -6.03 -0.44
N LEU A 263 14.63 -6.67 -0.15
CA LEU A 263 13.62 -7.04 -1.11
C LEU A 263 12.39 -6.17 -0.89
N TYR A 264 11.94 -5.53 -1.95
CA TYR A 264 10.81 -4.64 -1.98
C TYR A 264 9.67 -5.28 -2.76
N ILE A 265 8.46 -5.15 -2.24
CA ILE A 265 7.23 -5.62 -2.89
C ILE A 265 6.29 -4.44 -2.95
N ALA A 266 5.78 -4.12 -4.14
CA ALA A 266 4.73 -3.14 -4.33
C ALA A 266 3.51 -3.83 -4.94
N ILE A 267 2.36 -3.73 -4.26
CA ILE A 267 1.08 -4.25 -4.72
C ILE A 267 0.15 -3.07 -4.93
N SER A 268 -0.14 -2.75 -6.18
CA SER A 268 -0.92 -1.56 -6.52
C SER A 268 -2.41 -1.79 -6.26
N HIS A 269 -3.03 -0.85 -5.56
CA HIS A 269 -4.45 -0.81 -5.27
C HIS A 269 -4.94 0.63 -5.12
N TRP A 270 -6.17 0.92 -5.55
CA TRP A 270 -6.72 2.28 -5.52
C TRP A 270 -7.70 2.54 -4.37
N LYS A 271 -8.06 1.51 -3.60
CA LYS A 271 -8.89 1.64 -2.41
C LYS A 271 -7.98 1.85 -1.20
N GLU A 272 -8.41 2.70 -0.28
CA GLU A 272 -7.78 2.81 1.04
C GLU A 272 -7.94 1.48 1.79
N LEU A 273 -6.84 0.95 2.31
CA LEU A 273 -6.82 -0.30 3.07
C LEU A 273 -6.98 -0.04 4.57
N PHE A 274 -7.48 -1.06 5.27
CA PHE A 274 -7.63 -1.10 6.73
C PHE A 274 -8.58 -0.04 7.29
N GLU A 275 -9.42 0.58 6.45
CA GLU A 275 -10.29 1.69 6.85
C GLU A 275 -11.66 1.25 7.35
N PRO A 276 -12.13 1.79 8.50
CA PRO A 276 -13.53 1.68 8.85
C PRO A 276 -14.37 2.58 7.96
N LYS A 277 -15.47 2.03 7.44
CA LYS A 277 -16.41 2.80 6.63
C LYS A 277 -17.32 3.66 7.51
N LEU A 278 -17.48 4.92 7.12
CA LEU A 278 -18.33 5.87 7.85
C LEU A 278 -19.82 5.50 7.80
N ASP A 279 -20.27 4.84 6.75
CA ASP A 279 -21.66 4.46 6.51
C ASP A 279 -22.06 3.13 7.16
N GLU A 280 -21.10 2.30 7.56
CA GLU A 280 -21.32 1.04 8.28
C GLU A 280 -21.21 1.25 9.81
N PRO A 281 -22.02 0.59 10.65
CA PRO A 281 -21.89 0.71 12.10
C PRO A 281 -20.57 0.15 12.63
N ALA A 282 -20.00 0.81 13.65
CA ALA A 282 -18.67 0.49 14.15
C ALA A 282 -18.57 -0.93 14.75
N GLY A 283 -19.62 -1.35 15.45
CA GLY A 283 -19.70 -2.65 16.12
C GLY A 283 -20.27 -3.77 15.23
N GLU A 284 -20.15 -3.68 13.91
CA GLU A 284 -20.55 -4.76 13.01
C GLU A 284 -19.38 -5.71 12.73
N PHE A 285 -19.69 -7.01 12.67
CA PHE A 285 -18.69 -8.03 12.36
C PHE A 285 -18.06 -7.82 10.98
N GLU A 286 -18.85 -7.42 9.99
CA GLU A 286 -18.37 -7.32 8.60
C GLU A 286 -17.29 -6.24 8.43
N ALA A 287 -17.39 -5.12 9.15
CA ALA A 287 -16.37 -4.07 9.16
C ALA A 287 -15.02 -4.59 9.66
N VAL A 288 -15.04 -5.46 10.69
CA VAL A 288 -13.84 -6.13 11.20
C VAL A 288 -13.36 -7.21 10.23
N ALA A 289 -14.28 -7.96 9.62
CA ALA A 289 -13.97 -9.04 8.70
C ALA A 289 -13.30 -8.54 7.41
N GLU A 290 -13.71 -7.38 6.90
CA GLU A 290 -13.08 -6.74 5.74
C GLU A 290 -11.61 -6.40 6.03
N ILE A 291 -11.35 -5.74 7.15
CA ILE A 291 -9.98 -5.36 7.53
C ILE A 291 -9.12 -6.60 7.85
N TYR A 292 -9.72 -7.63 8.45
CA TYR A 292 -9.05 -8.93 8.62
C TYR A 292 -8.65 -9.53 7.26
N ARG A 293 -9.56 -9.56 6.27
CA ARG A 293 -9.26 -10.12 4.94
C ARG A 293 -8.14 -9.36 4.25
N GLU A 294 -8.13 -8.03 4.37
CA GLU A 294 -7.05 -7.20 3.82
C GLU A 294 -5.70 -7.53 4.48
N LEU A 295 -5.65 -7.64 5.83
CA LEU A 295 -4.43 -8.01 6.56
C LEU A 295 -3.97 -9.45 6.25
N ASP A 296 -4.90 -10.40 6.25
CA ASP A 296 -4.61 -11.82 6.01
C ASP A 296 -4.13 -12.04 4.58
N PHE A 297 -4.75 -11.37 3.61
CA PHE A 297 -4.28 -11.36 2.22
C PHE A 297 -2.86 -10.79 2.11
N LEU A 298 -2.62 -9.65 2.76
CA LEU A 298 -1.33 -8.98 2.72
C LEU A 298 -0.22 -9.86 3.29
N ILE A 299 -0.41 -10.33 4.52
CA ILE A 299 0.57 -11.15 5.23
C ILE A 299 0.71 -12.50 4.52
N GLY A 300 -0.41 -13.05 4.04
CA GLY A 300 -0.47 -14.23 3.21
C GLY A 300 0.34 -14.09 1.92
N THR A 301 0.32 -12.93 1.26
CA THR A 301 1.11 -12.66 0.05
C THR A 301 2.60 -12.65 0.35
N VAL A 302 3.03 -11.98 1.42
CA VAL A 302 4.45 -11.97 1.81
C VAL A 302 4.93 -13.38 2.16
N ARG A 303 4.10 -14.18 2.83
CA ARG A 303 4.38 -15.60 3.13
C ARG A 303 4.39 -16.46 1.85
N SER A 304 3.39 -16.29 0.99
CA SER A 304 3.17 -17.10 -0.21
C SER A 304 4.14 -16.80 -1.33
N LEU A 305 4.91 -15.73 -1.25
CA LEU A 305 6.03 -15.53 -2.15
C LEU A 305 7.29 -16.32 -1.70
N ASP A 306 7.32 -16.87 -0.48
CA ASP A 306 8.42 -17.71 0.09
C ASP A 306 9.81 -17.26 -0.33
N LEU A 307 10.01 -15.94 -0.30
CA LEU A 307 11.24 -15.25 -0.71
C LEU A 307 12.41 -15.51 0.26
N MET A 308 12.22 -16.47 1.19
CA MET A 308 13.01 -16.65 2.40
C MET A 308 13.66 -18.04 2.52
N ARG A 309 13.47 -18.95 1.56
CA ARG A 309 14.32 -20.15 1.53
C ARG A 309 15.77 -19.71 1.26
N PRO A 310 16.75 -20.21 2.02
CA PRO A 310 18.15 -20.06 1.63
C PRO A 310 18.28 -20.66 0.23
N MET A 311 18.76 -19.83 -0.69
CA MET A 311 19.09 -20.24 -2.05
C MET A 311 20.03 -21.43 -1.91
N MET A 312 19.57 -22.64 -2.29
CA MET A 312 20.34 -23.87 -2.11
C MET A 312 21.73 -23.66 -2.71
N GLU A 313 22.78 -23.91 -1.93
CA GLU A 313 24.11 -24.11 -2.48
C GLU A 313 24.00 -25.19 -3.56
N PRO A 314 24.63 -25.00 -4.74
CA PRO A 314 24.65 -26.04 -5.75
C PRO A 314 25.25 -27.29 -5.13
N ASP A 315 24.52 -28.41 -5.18
CA ASP A 315 24.97 -29.72 -4.73
C ASP A 315 26.41 -29.91 -5.24
N SER A 316 27.37 -29.85 -4.32
CA SER A 316 28.74 -30.23 -4.62
C SER A 316 28.68 -31.69 -5.02
N VAL A 317 28.76 -31.94 -6.32
CA VAL A 317 28.92 -33.27 -6.90
C VAL A 317 30.14 -33.88 -6.21
N VAL A 318 29.89 -34.76 -5.25
CA VAL A 318 30.92 -35.65 -4.73
C VAL A 318 31.18 -36.65 -5.85
N GLU A 319 32.08 -36.32 -6.75
CA GLU A 319 32.80 -37.30 -7.56
C GLU A 319 33.62 -38.16 -6.60
N THR A 320 33.03 -39.28 -6.15
CA THR A 320 33.83 -40.39 -5.66
C THR A 320 34.38 -41.14 -6.87
N ALA A 321 35.69 -40.96 -7.11
CA ALA A 321 36.52 -41.84 -7.92
C ALA A 321 36.75 -43.20 -7.24
#